data_AF-A0A265UZT2-F1
#
_entry.id   AF-A0A265UZT2-F1
#
_cell.length_a   1.000
_cell.length_b   1.000
_cell.length_c   1.000
_cell.angle_alpha   90.00
_cell.angle_beta   90.00
_cell.angle_gamma   90.00
#
_symmetry.space_group_name_H-M   'P 1'
#
loop_
_entity.id
_entity.type
_entity.pdbx_description
1 polymer ?
#
loop_
_entity_poly.entity_id
_entity_poly.type
_entity_poly.pdbx_seq_one_letter_code
_entity_poly.pdbx_strand_id
1 'polypeptide(L)'
;MITSIFSKSKPINLVIVGLFIVLVFVFTNYQVLFVDFGTTLKAISRLFLSVFFIFLLRFIIAKNKLAQSNGYAIMTFGLLIFMFPQVMKNSDLLLANAFILFALRRLLSLHSNIDVKKKLFDAGFWIALATLFYFWAILFFALVIVALIYHSQNDTKNVIAPFVGVATLFILLMVYNIFTYDVYIKPSNFGRYASLDFTAYNGKGNVLKLTVLFTALVWTLIYFFKTLPNKNKKLRPSYFLVAWSTVLALLVAIIAPVKNGSEFIFLFAPFSIVMANYIEFITERWFKEVFIVLFIVTPLISLLL
;
A
#
# COMPACT_ATOMS: atom_id res chain seq x y z
N MET A 1 24.42 1.32 -11.06
CA MET A 1 24.27 0.21 -12.01
C MET A 1 22.81 -0.19 -12.18
N ILE A 2 21.94 -0.11 -11.16
CA ILE A 2 20.48 0.11 -11.37
C ILE A 2 20.03 1.37 -10.63
N THR A 3 20.59 1.57 -9.42
CA THR A 3 20.33 2.74 -8.57
C THR A 3 20.57 4.09 -9.27
N SER A 4 21.47 4.13 -10.26
CA SER A 4 21.80 5.33 -11.03
C SER A 4 20.66 5.79 -11.93
N ILE A 5 19.90 4.86 -12.50
CA ILE A 5 18.73 5.16 -13.34
C ILE A 5 17.64 5.84 -12.49
N PHE A 6 17.42 5.31 -11.29
CA PHE A 6 16.39 5.78 -10.35
C PHE A 6 16.83 6.92 -9.43
N SER A 7 18.10 7.38 -9.52
CA SER A 7 18.61 8.48 -8.69
C SER A 7 17.89 9.82 -8.91
N LYS A 8 17.26 10.00 -10.09
CA LYS A 8 16.44 11.16 -10.41
C LYS A 8 15.04 10.72 -10.80
N SER A 9 14.01 11.45 -10.35
CA SER A 9 12.59 11.21 -10.64
C SER A 9 12.26 11.66 -12.08
N LYS A 10 12.70 10.89 -13.06
CA LYS A 10 12.37 11.09 -14.47
C LYS A 10 11.06 10.34 -14.83
N PRO A 11 10.25 10.86 -15.76
CA PRO A 11 9.06 10.14 -16.25
C PRO A 11 9.37 8.72 -16.75
N ILE A 12 10.55 8.53 -17.34
CA ILE A 12 11.01 7.21 -17.84
C ILE A 12 11.05 6.13 -16.76
N ASN A 13 11.31 6.48 -15.50
CA ASN A 13 11.35 5.51 -14.39
C ASN A 13 9.98 4.85 -14.18
N LEU A 14 8.90 5.62 -14.40
CA LEU A 14 7.53 5.13 -14.29
C LEU A 14 7.22 4.17 -15.43
N VAL A 15 7.69 4.47 -16.65
CA VAL A 15 7.54 3.59 -17.83
C VAL A 15 8.30 2.27 -17.61
N ILE A 16 9.56 2.33 -17.16
CA ILE A 16 10.38 1.15 -16.90
C ILE A 16 9.69 0.22 -15.88
N VAL A 17 9.25 0.77 -14.75
CA VAL A 17 8.58 -0.04 -13.71
C VAL A 17 7.20 -0.51 -14.17
N GLY A 18 6.46 0.30 -14.92
CA GLY A 18 5.18 -0.08 -15.50
C GLY A 18 5.31 -1.28 -16.44
N LEU A 19 6.28 -1.25 -17.37
CA LEU A 19 6.58 -2.38 -18.26
C LEU A 19 7.02 -3.61 -17.46
N PHE A 20 7.85 -3.44 -16.43
CA PHE A 20 8.24 -4.53 -15.55
C PHE A 20 7.03 -5.18 -14.87
N ILE A 21 6.09 -4.38 -14.33
CA ILE A 21 4.84 -4.88 -13.73
C ILE A 21 3.99 -5.63 -14.77
N VAL A 22 3.92 -5.14 -16.02
CA VAL A 22 3.23 -5.85 -17.12
C VAL A 22 3.86 -7.22 -17.38
N LEU A 23 5.20 -7.31 -17.44
CA LEU A 23 5.89 -8.59 -17.63
C LEU A 23 5.59 -9.58 -16.49
N VAL A 24 5.68 -9.12 -15.24
CA VAL A 24 5.35 -9.95 -14.06
C VAL A 24 3.89 -10.41 -14.13
N PHE A 25 2.97 -9.52 -14.53
CA PHE A 25 1.56 -9.84 -14.66
C PHE A 25 1.30 -10.93 -15.70
N VAL A 26 1.89 -10.79 -16.90
CA VAL A 26 1.74 -11.76 -18.00
C VAL A 26 2.25 -13.12 -17.55
N PHE A 27 3.42 -13.19 -16.92
CA PHE A 27 3.96 -14.44 -16.38
C PHE A 27 3.05 -15.06 -15.32
N THR A 28 2.52 -14.24 -14.42
CA THR A 28 1.69 -14.69 -13.28
C THR A 28 0.30 -15.16 -13.69
N ASN A 29 -0.29 -14.55 -14.73
CA ASN A 29 -1.66 -14.77 -15.15
C ASN A 29 -1.77 -15.42 -16.54
N TYR A 30 -0.67 -15.98 -17.07
CA TYR A 30 -0.60 -16.53 -18.43
C TYR A 30 -1.80 -17.43 -18.77
N GLN A 31 -2.10 -18.39 -17.91
CA GLN A 31 -3.24 -19.31 -18.11
C GLN A 31 -4.58 -18.58 -18.17
N VAL A 32 -4.81 -17.60 -17.29
CA VAL A 32 -6.07 -16.85 -17.17
C VAL A 32 -6.33 -15.96 -18.37
N LEU A 33 -5.28 -15.51 -19.07
CA LEU A 33 -5.41 -14.60 -20.22
C LEU A 33 -6.05 -15.26 -21.45
N PHE A 34 -6.09 -16.60 -21.50
CA PHE A 34 -6.58 -17.36 -22.66
C PHE A 34 -7.80 -18.24 -22.34
N VAL A 35 -8.48 -18.03 -21.21
CA VAL A 35 -9.66 -18.84 -20.82
C VAL A 35 -10.92 -18.35 -21.53
N ASP A 36 -11.44 -17.17 -21.17
CA ASP A 36 -12.64 -16.57 -21.74
C ASP A 36 -12.59 -15.04 -21.64
N PHE A 37 -13.47 -14.36 -22.38
CA PHE A 37 -13.47 -12.89 -22.42
C PHE A 37 -13.72 -12.24 -21.05
N GLY A 38 -14.60 -12.81 -20.24
CA GLY A 38 -14.97 -12.25 -18.93
C GLY A 38 -13.84 -12.38 -17.90
N THR A 39 -13.17 -13.54 -17.85
CA THR A 39 -12.00 -13.74 -16.99
C THR A 39 -10.81 -12.90 -17.43
N THR A 40 -10.57 -12.79 -18.74
CA THR A 40 -9.53 -11.91 -19.29
C THR A 40 -9.79 -10.44 -18.98
N LEU A 41 -11.04 -9.97 -19.06
CA LEU A 41 -11.40 -8.58 -18.71
C LEU A 41 -11.13 -8.28 -17.22
N LYS A 42 -11.47 -9.22 -16.32
CA LYS A 42 -11.12 -9.13 -14.89
C LYS A 42 -9.60 -9.15 -14.67
N ALA A 43 -8.86 -9.91 -15.45
CA ALA A 43 -7.40 -9.93 -15.37
C ALA A 43 -6.82 -8.57 -15.78
N ILE A 44 -7.29 -8.00 -16.91
CA ILE A 44 -6.85 -6.70 -17.40
C ILE A 44 -7.17 -5.57 -16.40
N SER A 45 -8.32 -5.62 -15.72
CA SER A 45 -8.64 -4.61 -14.69
C SER A 45 -7.70 -4.68 -13.49
N ARG A 46 -7.28 -5.89 -13.06
CA ARG A 46 -6.26 -6.08 -12.03
C ARG A 46 -4.88 -5.54 -12.47
N LEU A 47 -4.51 -5.74 -13.74
CA LEU A 47 -3.29 -5.15 -14.31
C LEU A 47 -3.36 -3.62 -14.28
N PHE A 48 -4.47 -3.04 -14.73
CA PHE A 48 -4.68 -1.60 -14.70
C PHE A 48 -4.52 -1.03 -13.29
N LEU A 49 -5.15 -1.65 -12.28
CA LEU A 49 -4.99 -1.24 -10.88
C LEU A 49 -3.54 -1.34 -10.39
N SER A 50 -2.86 -2.43 -10.73
CA SER A 50 -1.46 -2.66 -10.33
C SER A 50 -0.51 -1.60 -10.89
N VAL A 51 -0.69 -1.25 -12.16
CA VAL A 51 0.06 -0.15 -12.81
C VAL A 51 -0.39 1.20 -12.25
N PHE A 52 -1.68 1.42 -11.99
CA PHE A 52 -2.18 2.65 -11.41
C PHE A 52 -1.56 2.96 -10.04
N PHE A 53 -1.23 1.94 -9.23
CA PHE A 53 -0.59 2.16 -7.93
C PHE A 53 0.76 2.84 -8.00
N ILE A 54 1.60 2.55 -9.00
CA ILE A 54 2.89 3.24 -9.12
C ILE A 54 2.72 4.71 -9.50
N PHE A 55 1.70 5.05 -10.29
CA PHE A 55 1.33 6.44 -10.57
C PHE A 55 0.83 7.14 -9.31
N LEU A 56 -0.06 6.49 -8.56
CA LEU A 56 -0.64 7.03 -7.33
C LEU A 56 0.43 7.23 -6.26
N LEU A 57 1.33 6.26 -6.08
CA LEU A 57 2.47 6.35 -5.16
C LEU A 57 3.38 7.53 -5.52
N ARG A 58 3.73 7.69 -6.81
CA ARG A 58 4.51 8.84 -7.27
C ARG A 58 3.82 10.17 -6.96
N PHE A 59 2.52 10.24 -7.21
CA PHE A 59 1.72 11.44 -6.91
C PHE A 59 1.75 11.76 -5.41
N ILE A 60 1.54 10.76 -4.54
CA ILE A 60 1.56 10.93 -3.08
C ILE A 60 2.93 11.43 -2.62
N ILE A 61 4.02 10.83 -3.11
CA ILE A 61 5.38 11.21 -2.72
C ILE A 61 5.69 12.64 -3.17
N ALA A 62 5.44 12.96 -4.44
CA ALA A 62 5.73 14.26 -5.02
C ALA A 62 4.93 15.38 -4.34
N LYS A 63 3.64 15.16 -4.07
CA LYS A 63 2.76 16.17 -3.46
C LYS A 63 3.14 16.47 -2.00
N ASN A 64 3.58 15.45 -1.26
CA ASN A 64 3.85 15.55 0.18
C ASN A 64 5.35 15.62 0.54
N LYS A 65 6.24 15.68 -0.46
CA LYS A 65 7.71 15.76 -0.28
C LYS A 65 8.27 14.67 0.65
N LEU A 66 7.75 13.44 0.54
CA LEU A 66 8.06 12.33 1.45
C LEU A 66 9.39 11.64 1.17
N ALA A 67 9.88 11.75 -0.06
CA ALA A 67 11.23 11.41 -0.47
C ALA A 67 11.78 12.57 -1.30
N GLN A 68 13.10 12.68 -1.48
CA GLN A 68 13.59 13.66 -2.45
C GLN A 68 13.22 13.18 -3.87
N SER A 69 13.56 13.99 -4.87
CA SER A 69 13.18 13.79 -6.27
C SER A 69 13.89 12.61 -6.94
N ASN A 70 13.80 11.41 -6.36
CA ASN A 70 14.29 10.13 -6.86
C ASN A 70 13.13 9.19 -7.25
N GLY A 71 13.45 8.10 -7.95
CA GLY A 71 12.51 7.06 -8.37
C GLY A 71 12.55 5.79 -7.53
N TYR A 72 13.27 5.77 -6.39
CA TYR A 72 13.50 4.54 -5.64
C TYR A 72 12.22 3.93 -5.08
N ALA A 73 11.26 4.75 -4.63
CA ALA A 73 10.00 4.22 -4.10
C ALA A 73 9.20 3.46 -5.16
N ILE A 74 9.14 3.98 -6.39
CA ILE A 74 8.41 3.34 -7.47
C ILE A 74 9.08 2.01 -7.85
N MET A 75 10.41 2.00 -7.92
CA MET A 75 11.20 0.79 -8.15
C MET A 75 10.96 -0.25 -7.06
N THR A 76 11.07 0.12 -5.78
CA THR A 76 10.79 -0.79 -4.66
C THR A 76 9.38 -1.36 -4.73
N PHE A 77 8.38 -0.54 -5.06
CA PHE A 77 7.00 -1.00 -5.21
C PHE A 77 6.86 -2.06 -6.32
N GLY A 78 7.48 -1.84 -7.48
CA GLY A 78 7.51 -2.83 -8.56
C GLY A 78 8.22 -4.13 -8.16
N LEU A 79 9.34 -4.04 -7.44
CA LEU A 79 10.05 -5.22 -6.93
C LEU A 79 9.23 -6.00 -5.90
N LEU A 80 8.42 -5.34 -5.07
CA LEU A 80 7.50 -6.00 -4.14
C LEU A 80 6.38 -6.74 -4.86
N ILE A 81 5.84 -6.18 -5.96
CA ILE A 81 4.90 -6.90 -6.82
C ILE A 81 5.56 -8.16 -7.39
N PHE A 82 6.81 -8.07 -7.84
CA PHE A 82 7.55 -9.22 -8.33
C PHE A 82 7.81 -10.28 -7.25
N MET A 83 8.07 -9.84 -6.02
CA MET A 83 8.28 -10.70 -4.87
C MET A 83 7.00 -11.44 -4.42
N PHE A 84 5.84 -10.78 -4.52
CA PHE A 84 4.53 -11.32 -4.16
C PHE A 84 3.53 -11.17 -5.33
N PRO A 85 3.71 -11.90 -6.43
CA PRO A 85 2.88 -11.75 -7.62
C PRO A 85 1.42 -12.17 -7.39
N GLN A 86 1.13 -12.94 -6.33
CA GLN A 86 -0.23 -13.34 -5.95
C GLN A 86 -1.16 -12.16 -5.67
N VAL A 87 -0.62 -11.00 -5.31
CA VAL A 87 -1.39 -9.74 -5.21
C VAL A 87 -2.20 -9.48 -6.48
N MET A 88 -1.61 -9.74 -7.65
CA MET A 88 -2.23 -9.47 -8.96
C MET A 88 -3.38 -10.42 -9.29
N LYS A 89 -3.61 -11.44 -8.47
CA LYS A 89 -4.74 -12.37 -8.63
C LYS A 89 -5.93 -12.00 -7.74
N ASN A 90 -5.76 -11.14 -6.74
CA ASN A 90 -6.82 -10.82 -5.78
C ASN A 90 -7.44 -9.44 -6.05
N SER A 91 -8.61 -9.41 -6.67
CA SER A 91 -9.33 -8.16 -7.01
C SER A 91 -9.71 -7.34 -5.79
N ASP A 92 -10.19 -8.00 -4.74
CA ASP A 92 -10.72 -7.32 -3.55
C ASP A 92 -9.59 -6.64 -2.76
N LEU A 93 -8.44 -7.30 -2.62
CA LEU A 93 -7.26 -6.70 -2.00
C LEU A 93 -6.70 -5.54 -2.81
N LEU A 94 -6.69 -5.63 -4.15
CA LEU A 94 -6.29 -4.52 -5.01
C LEU A 94 -7.23 -3.32 -4.83
N LEU A 95 -8.55 -3.54 -4.88
CA LEU A 95 -9.53 -2.46 -4.70
C LEU A 95 -9.44 -1.84 -3.30
N ALA A 96 -9.37 -2.66 -2.25
CA ALA A 96 -9.17 -2.18 -0.88
C ALA A 96 -7.89 -1.34 -0.77
N ASN A 97 -6.77 -1.81 -1.32
CA ASN A 97 -5.52 -1.07 -1.31
C ASN A 97 -5.61 0.26 -2.08
N ALA A 98 -6.33 0.30 -3.23
CA ALA A 98 -6.54 1.54 -3.98
C ALA A 98 -7.21 2.62 -3.11
N PHE A 99 -8.26 2.23 -2.37
CA PHE A 99 -8.97 3.15 -1.48
C PHE A 99 -8.12 3.54 -0.27
N ILE A 100 -7.34 2.63 0.31
CA ILE A 100 -6.36 2.97 1.36
C ILE A 100 -5.32 3.97 0.84
N LEU A 101 -4.82 3.83 -0.39
CA LEU A 101 -3.90 4.81 -0.98
C LEU A 101 -4.57 6.18 -1.19
N PHE A 102 -5.86 6.23 -1.55
CA PHE A 102 -6.60 7.50 -1.61
C PHE A 102 -6.78 8.14 -0.23
N ALA A 103 -7.04 7.35 0.82
CA ALA A 103 -7.10 7.83 2.19
C ALA A 103 -5.73 8.38 2.63
N LEU A 104 -4.64 7.61 2.42
CA LEU A 104 -3.28 8.03 2.72
C LEU A 104 -2.91 9.33 2.00
N ARG A 105 -3.27 9.47 0.72
CA ARG A 105 -3.07 10.71 -0.05
C ARG A 105 -3.68 11.93 0.65
N ARG A 106 -4.90 11.78 1.18
CA ARG A 106 -5.60 12.87 1.90
C ARG A 106 -4.95 13.15 3.24
N LEU A 107 -4.70 12.12 4.05
CA LEU A 107 -4.09 12.24 5.38
C LEU A 107 -2.69 12.85 5.32
N LEU A 108 -1.83 12.37 4.41
CA LEU A 108 -0.45 12.87 4.28
C LEU A 108 -0.41 14.35 3.89
N SER A 109 -1.40 14.82 3.13
CA SER A 109 -1.50 16.22 2.69
C SER A 109 -2.04 17.19 3.74
N LEU A 110 -2.36 16.72 4.94
CA LEU A 110 -2.82 17.57 6.04
C LEU A 110 -1.74 18.54 6.53
N HIS A 111 -0.46 18.24 6.29
CA HIS A 111 0.65 19.14 6.60
C HIS A 111 0.52 20.53 5.94
N SER A 112 -0.29 20.66 4.88
CA SER A 112 -0.52 21.94 4.21
C SER A 112 -1.53 22.83 4.95
N ASN A 113 -2.28 22.30 5.93
CA ASN A 113 -3.37 22.96 6.65
C ASN A 113 -4.48 23.55 5.76
N ILE A 114 -4.61 23.07 4.51
CA ILE A 114 -5.65 23.47 3.56
C ILE A 114 -6.75 22.41 3.58
N ASP A 115 -8.02 22.84 3.67
CA ASP A 115 -9.22 21.98 3.60
C ASP A 115 -9.17 20.77 4.56
N VAL A 116 -8.67 20.97 5.79
CA VAL A 116 -8.46 19.91 6.79
C VAL A 116 -9.73 19.06 6.98
N LYS A 117 -10.88 19.70 7.23
CA LYS A 117 -12.17 19.04 7.40
C LYS A 117 -12.54 18.13 6.22
N LYS A 118 -12.41 18.63 4.98
CA LYS A 118 -12.74 17.86 3.76
C LYS A 118 -11.79 16.67 3.59
N LYS A 119 -10.50 16.85 3.85
CA LYS A 119 -9.50 15.76 3.77
C LYS A 119 -9.78 14.65 4.79
N LEU A 120 -10.19 15.02 6.01
CA LEU A 120 -10.55 14.05 7.05
C LEU A 120 -11.84 13.30 6.71
N PHE A 121 -12.86 14.00 6.21
CA PHE A 121 -14.08 13.37 5.67
C PHE A 121 -13.73 12.36 4.57
N ASP A 122 -12.96 12.79 3.56
CA ASP A 122 -12.54 11.93 2.45
C ASP A 122 -11.77 10.70 2.94
N ALA A 123 -10.84 10.88 3.90
CA ALA A 123 -10.08 9.77 4.45
C ALA A 123 -10.97 8.73 5.14
N GLY A 124 -11.94 9.18 5.96
CA GLY A 124 -12.93 8.29 6.59
C GLY A 124 -13.78 7.56 5.56
N PHE A 125 -14.27 8.26 4.54
CA PHE A 125 -15.05 7.69 3.44
C PHE A 125 -14.25 6.60 2.68
N TRP A 126 -13.02 6.89 2.28
CA TRP A 126 -12.18 5.95 1.53
C TRP A 126 -11.82 4.70 2.35
N ILE A 127 -11.52 4.83 3.65
CA ILE A 127 -11.22 3.68 4.51
C ILE A 127 -12.46 2.80 4.72
N ALA A 128 -13.63 3.42 4.91
CA ALA A 128 -14.88 2.69 4.98
C ALA A 128 -15.14 1.93 3.67
N LEU A 129 -14.82 2.52 2.52
CA LEU A 129 -15.01 1.90 1.21
C LEU A 129 -14.05 0.72 1.01
N ALA A 130 -12.80 0.87 1.45
CA ALA A 130 -11.83 -0.23 1.49
C ALA A 130 -12.34 -1.42 2.31
N THR A 131 -13.02 -1.16 3.43
CA THR A 131 -13.56 -2.17 4.36
C THR A 131 -14.62 -3.05 3.71
N LEU A 132 -15.35 -2.55 2.71
CA LEU A 132 -16.34 -3.34 1.95
C LEU A 132 -15.69 -4.41 1.07
N PHE A 133 -14.48 -4.14 0.55
CA PHE A 133 -13.71 -5.11 -0.24
C PHE A 133 -12.87 -6.02 0.64
N TYR A 134 -12.30 -5.48 1.72
CA TYR A 134 -11.51 -6.25 2.65
C TYR A 134 -11.68 -5.73 4.08
N PHE A 135 -12.40 -6.48 4.90
CA PHE A 135 -12.85 -6.05 6.24
C PHE A 135 -11.73 -5.48 7.11
N TRP A 136 -10.56 -6.12 7.14
CA TRP A 136 -9.45 -5.67 8.00
C TRP A 136 -8.81 -4.35 7.57
N ALA A 137 -9.15 -3.81 6.38
CA ALA A 137 -8.75 -2.46 5.98
C ALA A 137 -9.27 -1.38 6.95
N ILE A 138 -10.30 -1.68 7.75
CA ILE A 138 -10.82 -0.78 8.80
C ILE A 138 -9.75 -0.36 9.82
N LEU A 139 -8.70 -1.18 10.03
CA LEU A 139 -7.60 -0.83 10.93
C LEU A 139 -6.88 0.46 10.51
N PHE A 140 -6.89 0.80 9.22
CA PHE A 140 -6.33 2.06 8.72
C PHE A 140 -7.08 3.30 9.24
N PHE A 141 -8.29 3.14 9.82
CA PHE A 141 -8.99 4.25 10.47
C PHE A 141 -8.20 4.81 11.67
N ALA A 142 -7.33 4.00 12.29
CA ALA A 142 -6.39 4.48 13.30
C ALA A 142 -5.47 5.61 12.78
N LEU A 143 -5.14 5.64 11.48
CA LEU A 143 -4.35 6.74 10.90
C LEU A 143 -5.09 8.07 10.91
N VAL A 144 -6.43 8.03 10.83
CA VAL A 144 -7.25 9.24 10.95
C VAL A 144 -7.10 9.81 12.35
N ILE A 145 -7.11 8.96 13.38
CA ILE A 145 -6.92 9.36 14.78
C ILE A 145 -5.51 9.94 14.96
N VAL A 146 -4.47 9.28 14.45
CA VAL A 146 -3.10 9.80 14.46
C VAL A 146 -3.03 11.17 13.78
N ALA A 147 -3.67 11.33 12.61
CA ALA A 147 -3.69 12.59 11.89
C ALA A 147 -4.42 13.71 12.66
N LEU A 148 -5.53 13.41 13.34
CA LEU A 148 -6.26 14.35 14.18
C LEU A 148 -5.38 14.87 15.33
N ILE A 149 -4.66 13.96 16.00
CA ILE A 149 -3.73 14.31 17.10
C ILE A 149 -2.65 15.29 16.60
N TYR A 150 -2.14 15.14 15.38
CA TYR A 150 -1.06 16.00 14.89
C TYR A 150 -1.53 17.31 14.22
N HIS A 151 -2.69 17.32 13.57
CA HIS A 151 -3.10 18.43 12.70
C HIS A 151 -4.30 19.22 13.18
N SER A 152 -5.07 18.72 14.14
CA SER A 152 -6.36 19.32 14.49
C SER A 152 -6.74 19.11 15.95
N GLN A 153 -5.76 19.28 16.85
CA GLN A 153 -6.06 19.28 18.28
C GLN A 153 -7.14 20.33 18.58
N ASN A 154 -8.22 19.90 19.25
CA ASN A 154 -9.31 20.72 19.79
C ASN A 154 -10.35 21.32 18.81
N ASP A 155 -10.38 20.93 17.53
CA ASP A 155 -11.50 21.29 16.63
C ASP A 155 -12.49 20.13 16.51
N THR A 156 -13.62 20.25 17.21
CA THR A 156 -14.69 19.24 17.22
C THR A 156 -15.25 18.95 15.83
N LYS A 157 -15.30 19.94 14.93
CA LYS A 157 -15.78 19.75 13.55
C LYS A 157 -14.86 18.84 12.75
N ASN A 158 -13.56 18.92 13.01
CA ASN A 158 -12.57 18.07 12.35
C ASN A 158 -12.58 16.65 12.93
N VAL A 159 -12.80 16.50 14.24
CA VAL A 159 -12.97 15.19 14.89
C VAL A 159 -14.19 14.44 14.32
N ILE A 160 -15.29 15.14 14.10
CA ILE A 160 -16.55 14.54 13.58
C ILE A 160 -16.46 14.21 12.09
N ALA A 161 -15.77 15.03 11.29
CA ALA A 161 -15.69 14.89 9.83
C ALA A 161 -15.41 13.46 9.29
N PRO A 162 -14.41 12.70 9.77
CA PRO A 162 -14.16 11.36 9.26
C PRO A 162 -15.29 10.37 9.56
N PHE A 163 -15.96 10.51 10.71
CA PHE A 163 -17.12 9.67 11.04
C PHE A 163 -18.31 9.98 10.14
N VAL A 164 -18.50 11.24 9.75
CA VAL A 164 -19.51 11.60 8.74
C VAL A 164 -19.17 10.93 7.40
N GLY A 165 -17.89 10.86 7.00
CA GLY A 165 -17.47 10.11 5.81
C GLY A 165 -17.82 8.63 5.86
N VAL A 166 -17.61 7.98 7.02
CA VAL A 166 -18.01 6.59 7.27
C VAL A 166 -19.54 6.45 7.18
N ALA A 167 -20.29 7.34 7.83
CA ALA A 167 -21.75 7.32 7.81
C ALA A 167 -22.31 7.52 6.39
N THR A 168 -21.73 8.41 5.59
CA THR A 168 -22.12 8.60 4.19
C THR A 168 -22.00 7.31 3.41
N LEU A 169 -20.87 6.60 3.53
CA LEU A 169 -20.73 5.31 2.85
C LEU A 169 -21.73 4.28 3.35
N PHE A 170 -21.97 4.22 4.67
CA PHE A 170 -22.92 3.28 5.23
C PHE A 170 -24.35 3.50 4.70
N ILE A 171 -24.77 4.76 4.55
CA ILE A 171 -26.04 5.12 3.91
C ILE A 171 -26.06 4.66 2.45
N LEU A 172 -25.00 4.92 1.67
CA LEU A 172 -24.91 4.47 0.28
C LEU A 172 -24.97 2.94 0.16
N LEU A 173 -24.33 2.21 1.08
CA LEU A 173 -24.38 0.76 1.12
C LEU A 173 -25.81 0.26 1.39
N MET A 174 -26.52 0.86 2.35
CA MET A 174 -27.92 0.51 2.62
C MET A 174 -28.81 0.77 1.41
N VAL A 175 -28.67 1.93 0.77
CA VAL A 175 -29.39 2.26 -0.47
C VAL A 175 -29.14 1.18 -1.53
N TYR A 176 -27.88 0.84 -1.79
CA TYR A 176 -27.52 -0.21 -2.75
C TYR A 176 -28.15 -1.57 -2.40
N ASN A 177 -28.13 -1.97 -1.13
CA ASN A 177 -28.68 -3.26 -0.71
C ASN A 177 -30.20 -3.32 -0.82
N ILE A 178 -30.91 -2.24 -0.48
CA ILE A 178 -32.36 -2.16 -0.61
C ILE A 178 -32.75 -2.30 -2.08
N PHE A 179 -32.14 -1.51 -2.96
CA PHE A 179 -32.48 -1.54 -4.39
C PHE A 179 -32.14 -2.86 -5.09
N THR A 180 -31.07 -3.54 -4.68
CA THR A 180 -30.57 -4.72 -5.41
C THR A 180 -31.04 -6.04 -4.78
N TYR A 181 -31.29 -6.05 -3.48
CA TYR A 181 -31.43 -7.30 -2.71
C TYR A 181 -32.51 -7.25 -1.64
N ASP A 182 -33.27 -6.16 -1.54
CA ASP A 182 -34.39 -5.99 -0.60
C ASP A 182 -34.02 -6.25 0.88
N VAL A 183 -32.80 -5.88 1.26
CA VAL A 183 -32.30 -5.96 2.64
C VAL A 183 -31.50 -4.72 3.00
N TYR A 184 -31.47 -4.34 4.28
CA TYR A 184 -30.66 -3.19 4.72
C TYR A 184 -29.16 -3.50 4.71
N ILE A 185 -28.77 -4.63 5.31
CA ILE A 185 -27.38 -5.06 5.45
C ILE A 185 -27.31 -6.56 5.19
N LYS A 186 -26.40 -6.97 4.30
CA LYS A 186 -26.12 -8.38 4.09
C LYS A 186 -25.06 -8.90 5.04
N PRO A 187 -25.15 -10.16 5.48
CA PRO A 187 -24.07 -10.83 6.21
C PRO A 187 -22.72 -10.78 5.46
N SER A 188 -22.75 -10.86 4.13
CA SER A 188 -21.56 -10.82 3.27
C SER A 188 -20.88 -9.45 3.20
N ASN A 189 -21.54 -8.35 3.60
CA ASN A 189 -20.96 -7.01 3.51
C ASN A 189 -19.76 -6.82 4.45
N PHE A 190 -19.69 -7.61 5.53
CA PHE A 190 -18.65 -7.52 6.54
C PHE A 190 -18.18 -8.91 6.96
N GLY A 191 -17.61 -9.68 6.03
CA GLY A 191 -16.99 -10.97 6.32
C GLY A 191 -15.79 -10.80 7.27
N ARG A 192 -15.93 -11.23 8.54
CA ARG A 192 -14.91 -11.04 9.59
C ARG A 192 -14.03 -12.27 9.75
N TYR A 193 -13.52 -12.80 8.65
CA TYR A 193 -12.64 -13.96 8.69
C TYR A 193 -11.24 -13.52 9.10
N ALA A 194 -10.70 -14.11 10.16
CA ALA A 194 -9.30 -13.97 10.57
C ALA A 194 -8.66 -15.34 10.71
N SER A 195 -7.37 -15.40 10.46
CA SER A 195 -6.55 -16.59 10.71
C SER A 195 -5.19 -16.19 11.25
N LEU A 196 -4.77 -16.88 12.32
CA LEU A 196 -3.41 -16.84 12.86
C LEU A 196 -2.62 -18.10 12.49
N ASP A 197 -3.15 -18.90 11.57
CA ASP A 197 -2.44 -20.04 11.01
C ASP A 197 -1.48 -19.56 9.91
N PHE A 198 -0.18 -19.74 10.15
CA PHE A 198 0.91 -19.39 9.22
C PHE A 198 1.49 -20.61 8.49
N THR A 199 0.89 -21.79 8.62
CA THR A 199 1.39 -23.04 8.01
C THR A 199 1.62 -22.93 6.50
N ALA A 200 0.79 -22.16 5.79
CA ALA A 200 0.95 -21.88 4.36
C ALA A 200 2.30 -21.21 3.99
N TYR A 201 2.98 -20.61 4.96
CA TYR A 201 4.30 -20.00 4.79
C TYR A 201 5.48 -20.90 5.14
N ASN A 202 5.26 -22.13 5.61
CA ASN A 202 6.35 -23.03 6.00
C ASN A 202 7.23 -23.52 4.82
N GLY A 203 6.80 -23.29 3.56
CA GLY A 203 7.60 -23.60 2.38
C GLY A 203 8.88 -22.76 2.30
N LYS A 204 10.00 -23.38 1.91
CA LYS A 204 11.33 -22.72 1.85
C LYS A 204 11.33 -21.41 1.08
N GLY A 205 10.68 -21.37 -0.09
CA GLY A 205 10.56 -20.15 -0.90
C GLY A 205 9.78 -19.02 -0.19
N ASN A 206 8.73 -19.37 0.55
CA ASN A 206 7.94 -18.41 1.32
C ASN A 206 8.72 -17.87 2.52
N VAL A 207 9.38 -18.74 3.28
CA VAL A 207 10.26 -18.35 4.39
C VAL A 207 11.37 -17.41 3.90
N LEU A 208 12.00 -17.73 2.77
CA LEU A 208 13.02 -16.87 2.17
C LEU A 208 12.47 -15.47 1.86
N LYS A 209 11.32 -15.39 1.16
CA LYS A 209 10.65 -14.12 0.86
C LYS A 209 10.36 -13.32 2.13
N LEU A 210 9.72 -13.93 3.12
CA LEU A 210 9.37 -13.23 4.35
C LEU A 210 10.61 -12.76 5.12
N THR A 211 11.64 -13.59 5.21
CA THR A 211 12.90 -13.24 5.89
C THR A 211 13.55 -12.01 5.26
N VAL A 212 13.64 -11.99 3.94
CA VAL A 212 14.16 -10.86 3.17
C VAL A 212 13.33 -9.60 3.40
N LEU A 213 12.00 -9.70 3.27
CA LEU A 213 11.10 -8.57 3.44
C LEU A 213 11.22 -7.97 4.85
N PHE A 214 11.13 -8.81 5.88
CA PHE A 214 11.14 -8.35 7.28
C PHE A 214 12.50 -7.84 7.72
N THR A 215 13.60 -8.47 7.30
CA THR A 215 14.96 -7.96 7.60
C THR A 215 15.17 -6.59 6.99
N ALA A 216 14.80 -6.40 5.72
CA ALA A 216 14.87 -5.10 5.05
C ALA A 216 13.92 -4.08 5.72
N LEU A 217 12.72 -4.50 6.11
CA LEU A 217 11.74 -3.64 6.77
C LEU A 217 12.25 -3.13 8.12
N VAL A 218 12.70 -4.03 9.00
CA VAL A 218 13.22 -3.67 10.33
C VAL A 218 14.44 -2.76 10.19
N TRP A 219 15.38 -3.12 9.31
CA TRP A 219 16.57 -2.33 9.07
C TRP A 219 16.26 -0.91 8.60
N THR A 220 15.40 -0.77 7.59
CA THR A 220 15.04 0.54 7.05
C THR A 220 14.17 1.36 8.00
N LEU A 221 13.31 0.73 8.82
CA LEU A 221 12.52 1.41 9.84
C LEU A 221 13.38 2.00 10.96
N ILE A 222 14.35 1.23 11.49
CA ILE A 222 15.30 1.74 12.50
C ILE A 222 15.98 3.00 11.99
N TYR A 223 16.42 2.96 10.72
CA TYR A 223 17.06 4.10 10.09
C TYR A 223 16.12 5.30 9.87
N PHE A 224 14.89 5.01 9.45
CA PHE A 224 13.86 6.01 9.22
C PHE A 224 13.56 6.82 10.49
N PHE A 225 13.41 6.16 11.64
CA PHE A 225 13.22 6.85 12.91
C PHE A 225 14.47 7.61 13.38
N LYS A 226 15.67 7.06 13.15
CA LYS A 226 16.94 7.75 13.48
C LYS A 226 17.11 9.07 12.72
N THR A 227 16.63 9.14 11.48
CA THR A 227 16.74 10.36 10.65
C THR A 227 15.56 11.32 10.76
N LEU A 228 14.46 10.90 11.39
CA LEU A 228 13.27 11.70 11.56
C LEU A 228 13.50 13.07 12.25
N PRO A 229 14.35 13.18 13.29
CA PRO A 229 14.66 14.47 13.92
C PRO A 229 15.27 15.49 12.95
N ASN A 230 16.00 15.03 11.93
CA ASN A 230 16.67 15.89 10.96
C ASN A 230 15.71 16.39 9.85
N LYS A 231 14.48 15.85 9.79
CA LYS A 231 13.47 16.27 8.80
C LYS A 231 12.75 17.54 9.27
N ASN A 232 12.28 18.31 8.28
CA ASN A 232 11.50 19.53 8.50
C ASN A 232 10.31 19.27 9.44
N LYS A 233 10.21 20.05 10.53
CA LYS A 233 9.15 19.94 11.55
C LYS A 233 7.74 19.88 10.95
N LYS A 234 7.47 20.63 9.87
CA LYS A 234 6.16 20.65 9.19
C LYS A 234 5.80 19.31 8.53
N LEU A 235 6.79 18.53 8.09
CA LEU A 235 6.58 17.25 7.39
C LEU A 235 6.65 16.04 8.34
N ARG A 236 7.15 16.20 9.57
CA ARG A 236 7.28 15.11 10.55
C ARG A 236 5.96 14.36 10.78
N PRO A 237 4.79 15.00 10.90
CA PRO A 237 3.52 14.29 11.01
C PRO A 237 3.26 13.34 9.83
N SER A 238 3.56 13.76 8.59
CA SER A 238 3.40 12.92 7.42
C SER A 238 4.35 11.70 7.44
N TYR A 239 5.59 11.87 7.93
CA TYR A 239 6.50 10.75 8.14
C TYR A 239 6.02 9.78 9.24
N PHE A 240 5.43 10.28 10.33
CA PHE A 240 4.80 9.43 11.35
C PHE A 240 3.59 8.66 10.80
N LEU A 241 2.77 9.28 9.96
CA LEU A 241 1.66 8.60 9.29
C LEU A 241 2.17 7.46 8.39
N VAL A 242 3.29 7.64 7.69
CA VAL A 242 3.92 6.57 6.91
C VAL A 242 4.34 5.41 7.83
N ALA A 243 5.03 5.70 8.94
CA ALA A 243 5.45 4.65 9.89
C ALA A 243 4.26 3.91 10.52
N TRP A 244 3.23 4.63 10.97
CA TRP A 244 2.01 4.01 11.49
C TRP A 244 1.29 3.18 10.43
N SER A 245 1.28 3.62 9.17
CA SER A 245 0.69 2.84 8.09
C SER A 245 1.47 1.54 7.82
N THR A 246 2.79 1.52 8.04
CA THR A 246 3.60 0.29 8.01
C THR A 246 3.15 -0.67 9.11
N VAL A 247 3.00 -0.19 10.35
CA VAL A 247 2.56 -1.01 11.49
C VAL A 247 1.16 -1.58 11.24
N LEU A 248 0.22 -0.76 10.78
CA LEU A 248 -1.14 -1.21 10.49
C LEU A 248 -1.18 -2.21 9.34
N ALA A 249 -0.37 -2.02 8.29
CA ALA A 249 -0.24 -3.00 7.21
C ALA A 249 0.27 -4.36 7.71
N LEU A 250 1.22 -4.37 8.65
CA LEU A 250 1.71 -5.60 9.28
C LEU A 250 0.61 -6.27 10.11
N LEU A 251 -0.13 -5.51 10.91
CA LEU A 251 -1.25 -6.05 11.69
C LEU A 251 -2.31 -6.67 10.77
N VAL A 252 -2.63 -6.00 9.66
CA VAL A 252 -3.52 -6.53 8.62
C VAL A 252 -3.00 -7.86 8.06
N ALA A 253 -1.70 -7.95 7.75
CA ALA A 253 -1.12 -9.19 7.25
C ALA A 253 -1.13 -10.33 8.30
N ILE A 254 -0.91 -10.01 9.58
CA ILE A 254 -0.94 -10.97 10.69
C ILE A 254 -2.33 -11.59 10.86
N ILE A 255 -3.39 -10.80 10.76
CA ILE A 255 -4.78 -11.28 10.97
C ILE A 255 -5.47 -11.77 9.68
N ALA A 256 -4.84 -11.56 8.51
CA ALA A 256 -5.42 -11.93 7.22
C ALA A 256 -5.88 -13.41 7.19
N PRO A 257 -7.08 -13.71 6.68
CA PRO A 257 -7.60 -15.07 6.68
C PRO A 257 -6.83 -16.00 5.73
N VAL A 258 -6.30 -15.46 4.62
CA VAL A 258 -5.55 -16.21 3.61
C VAL A 258 -4.10 -15.76 3.63
N LYS A 259 -3.18 -16.70 3.82
CA LYS A 259 -1.74 -16.48 3.86
C LYS A 259 -1.08 -16.93 2.56
N ASN A 260 -0.96 -16.03 1.59
CA ASN A 260 -0.37 -16.36 0.28
C ASN A 260 0.52 -15.25 -0.31
N GLY A 261 0.78 -14.21 0.47
CA GLY A 261 1.60 -13.06 0.12
C GLY A 261 0.78 -11.87 -0.36
N SER A 262 -0.48 -12.08 -0.78
CA SER A 262 -1.32 -11.01 -1.30
C SER A 262 -1.73 -9.99 -0.24
N GLU A 263 -1.82 -10.40 1.03
CA GLU A 263 -2.18 -9.55 2.15
C GLU A 263 -1.13 -8.44 2.44
N PHE A 264 0.11 -8.62 1.98
CA PHE A 264 1.17 -7.61 2.13
C PHE A 264 1.01 -6.41 1.21
N ILE A 265 0.01 -6.38 0.31
CA ILE A 265 -0.20 -5.25 -0.60
C ILE A 265 -0.31 -3.90 0.12
N PHE A 266 -0.94 -3.88 1.31
CA PHE A 266 -1.06 -2.68 2.13
C PHE A 266 0.29 -2.17 2.66
N LEU A 267 1.30 -3.05 2.75
CA LEU A 267 2.66 -2.71 3.18
C LEU A 267 3.47 -2.06 2.05
N PHE A 268 3.10 -2.30 0.78
CA PHE A 268 3.97 -1.97 -0.35
C PHE A 268 4.25 -0.47 -0.45
N ALA A 269 3.22 0.37 -0.38
CA ALA A 269 3.39 1.81 -0.46
C ALA A 269 4.19 2.39 0.72
N PRO A 270 3.84 2.14 1.99
CA PRO A 270 4.59 2.71 3.09
C PRO A 270 6.02 2.17 3.18
N PHE A 271 6.23 0.87 2.94
CA PHE A 271 7.58 0.32 2.90
C PHE A 271 8.41 0.91 1.76
N SER A 272 7.83 1.10 0.58
CA SER A 272 8.53 1.74 -0.55
C SER A 272 8.96 3.17 -0.24
N ILE A 273 8.16 3.94 0.51
CA ILE A 273 8.52 5.30 0.95
C ILE A 273 9.69 5.25 1.95
N VAL A 274 9.63 4.33 2.92
CA VAL A 274 10.69 4.12 3.92
C VAL A 274 12.00 3.70 3.25
N MET A 275 11.94 2.70 2.37
CA MET A 275 13.07 2.19 1.60
C MET A 275 13.68 3.26 0.69
N ALA A 276 12.88 4.09 0.03
CA ALA A 276 13.39 5.17 -0.81
C ALA A 276 14.20 6.21 -0.01
N ASN A 277 13.71 6.60 1.17
CA ASN A 277 14.44 7.49 2.07
C ASN A 277 15.74 6.84 2.56
N TYR A 278 15.72 5.53 2.79
CA TYR A 278 16.89 4.77 3.21
C TYR A 278 17.97 4.72 2.11
N ILE A 279 17.61 4.25 0.91
CA ILE A 279 18.52 4.15 -0.25
C ILE A 279 19.11 5.51 -0.61
N GLU A 280 18.32 6.57 -0.50
CA GLU A 280 18.78 7.94 -0.72
C GLU A 280 19.85 8.38 0.27
N PHE A 281 19.64 8.08 1.56
CA PHE A 281 20.56 8.50 2.60
C PHE A 281 21.94 7.85 2.48
N ILE A 282 22.00 6.56 2.14
CA ILE A 282 23.28 5.83 2.02
C ILE A 282 24.19 6.55 1.02
N THR A 283 25.47 6.70 1.32
CA THR A 283 26.45 7.30 0.39
C THR A 283 27.12 6.23 -0.46
N GLU A 284 27.36 5.05 0.10
CA GLU A 284 28.02 3.92 -0.53
C GLU A 284 27.17 3.30 -1.63
N ARG A 285 27.61 3.45 -2.89
CA ARG A 285 26.86 2.95 -4.05
C ARG A 285 26.67 1.44 -4.04
N TRP A 286 27.67 0.67 -3.60
CA TRP A 286 27.60 -0.79 -3.59
C TRP A 286 26.52 -1.30 -2.65
N PHE A 287 26.35 -0.67 -1.48
CA PHE A 287 25.38 -1.10 -0.48
C PHE A 287 23.93 -0.85 -0.93
N LYS A 288 23.68 0.20 -1.70
CA LYS A 288 22.36 0.45 -2.33
C LYS A 288 21.97 -0.66 -3.30
N GLU A 289 22.94 -1.15 -4.09
CA GLU A 289 22.69 -2.19 -5.09
C GLU A 289 22.40 -3.54 -4.42
N VAL A 290 23.00 -3.83 -3.25
CA VAL A 290 22.73 -5.07 -2.49
C VAL A 290 21.23 -5.24 -2.23
N PHE A 291 20.53 -4.20 -1.76
CA PHE A 291 19.08 -4.28 -1.54
C PHE A 291 18.34 -4.62 -2.84
N ILE A 292 18.62 -3.92 -3.92
CA ILE A 292 17.92 -4.12 -5.19
C ILE A 292 18.15 -5.53 -5.72
N VAL A 293 19.40 -5.98 -5.75
CA VAL A 293 19.77 -7.33 -6.19
C VAL A 293 19.07 -8.36 -5.34
N LEU A 294 19.04 -8.18 -4.02
CA LEU A 294 18.40 -9.10 -3.10
C LEU A 294 16.88 -9.19 -3.36
N PHE A 295 16.19 -8.07 -3.60
CA PHE A 295 14.77 -8.07 -3.97
C PHE A 295 14.49 -8.67 -5.37
N ILE A 296 15.44 -8.65 -6.30
CA ILE A 296 15.31 -9.29 -7.63
C ILE A 296 15.57 -10.80 -7.54
N VAL A 297 16.63 -11.19 -6.84
CA VAL A 297 17.10 -12.58 -6.77
C VAL A 297 16.16 -13.43 -5.90
N THR A 298 15.60 -12.86 -4.84
CA THR A 298 14.72 -13.58 -3.89
C THR A 298 13.53 -14.29 -4.57
N PRO A 299 12.69 -13.62 -5.37
CA PRO A 299 11.60 -14.30 -6.07
C PRO A 299 12.10 -15.34 -7.07
N LEU A 300 13.24 -15.12 -7.74
CA LEU A 300 13.81 -16.09 -8.69
C LEU A 300 14.26 -17.37 -7.99
N ILE A 301 15.01 -17.25 -6.88
CA ILE A 301 15.42 -18.42 -6.08
C ILE A 301 14.20 -19.10 -5.47
N SER A 302 13.22 -18.34 -4.99
CA SER A 302 11.99 -18.89 -4.43
C SER A 302 11.17 -19.70 -5.45
N LEU A 303 11.34 -19.52 -6.75
CA LEU A 303 10.69 -20.35 -7.77
C LEU A 303 11.38 -21.71 -7.94
N LEU A 304 12.64 -21.84 -7.50
CA LEU A 304 13.44 -23.07 -7.57
C LEU A 304 13.37 -23.90 -6.28
N LEU A 305 12.84 -23.34 -5.19
CA LEU A 305 12.72 -23.94 -3.85
C LEU A 305 11.32 -24.48 -3.58
#